data_AF-A0A9W6X5J7-F1
#
_entry.id   AF-A0A9W6X5J7-F1
#
_cell.length_a   1.000
_cell.length_b   1.000
_cell.length_c   1.000
_cell.angle_alpha   90.00
_cell.angle_beta   90.00
_cell.angle_gamma   90.00
#
_symmetry.space_group_name_H-M   'P 1'
#
loop_
_entity.id
_entity.type
_entity.pdbx_description
1 polymer ?
#
loop_
_entity_poly.entity_id
_entity_poly.type
_entity_poly.pdbx_seq_one_letter_code
_entity_poly.pdbx_strand_id
1 'polypeptide(L)'
;MGFTYPPIIQDSQLYNPAFYPSLSADGYLTYDFAQTLYLSKNDYRLSYLSGVVVGQATAGSAIVLGNELSLSGIGALSCTSLIVGGSAVAAQPSYIVGISAGAAINKALVLNASGEIATINKLTATNIYGTLQTATQTNITSVGTLSGLTIGGNLVFTGVSRAISGLSSISATTLTGTLSTASQTNITSVGTLESLVVSGSLTERLYQQLN
;
A
#
# COMPACT_ATOMS: atom_id res chain seq x y z
N MET A 1 7.35 -38.43 54.35
CA MET A 1 8.71 -39.00 54.32
C MET A 1 9.68 -37.82 54.28
N GLY A 2 10.08 -37.31 55.45
CA GLY A 2 10.87 -36.07 55.57
C GLY A 2 12.37 -36.34 55.45
N PHE A 3 13.11 -35.44 54.81
CA PHE A 3 14.57 -35.51 54.72
C PHE A 3 15.20 -35.20 56.09
N THR A 4 15.97 -36.13 56.65
CA THR A 4 16.77 -35.90 57.86
C THR A 4 18.13 -35.34 57.46
N TYR A 5 18.52 -34.20 58.04
CA TYR A 5 19.76 -33.51 57.69
C TYR A 5 20.99 -34.22 58.31
N PRO A 6 22.10 -34.37 57.57
CA PRO A 6 23.33 -34.94 58.12
C PRO A 6 23.96 -34.01 59.18
N PRO A 7 24.68 -34.57 60.18
CA PRO A 7 25.29 -33.80 61.25
C PRO A 7 26.43 -32.90 60.74
N ILE A 8 26.57 -31.73 61.36
CA ILE A 8 27.41 -30.63 60.89
C ILE A 8 28.84 -30.82 61.42
N ILE A 9 29.82 -30.90 60.53
CA ILE A 9 31.24 -30.93 60.86
C ILE A 9 31.76 -29.49 60.68
N GLN A 10 32.18 -28.86 61.79
CA GLN A 10 32.59 -27.47 61.81
C GLN A 10 34.06 -27.32 61.43
N ASP A 11 34.34 -26.65 60.30
CA ASP A 11 35.70 -26.17 60.03
C ASP A 11 35.73 -24.92 59.10
N SER A 12 34.75 -24.03 59.22
CA SER A 12 34.76 -22.75 58.48
C SER A 12 34.57 -21.54 59.40
N GLN A 13 35.52 -20.62 59.38
CA GLN A 13 35.47 -19.35 60.13
C GLN A 13 34.54 -18.29 59.53
N LEU A 14 33.74 -18.65 58.51
CA LEU A 14 32.60 -17.85 58.02
C LEU A 14 31.25 -18.34 58.61
N TYR A 15 31.30 -19.30 59.54
CA TYR A 15 30.11 -19.87 60.16
C TYR A 15 29.41 -18.87 61.10
N ASN A 16 28.23 -18.40 60.69
CA ASN A 16 27.33 -17.61 61.52
C ASN A 16 26.20 -18.51 62.07
N PRO A 17 26.20 -18.86 63.37
CA PRO A 17 25.15 -19.68 63.97
C PRO A 17 23.77 -19.01 64.03
N ALA A 18 23.64 -17.72 63.70
CA ALA A 18 22.33 -17.06 63.60
C ALA A 18 21.51 -17.49 62.37
N PHE A 19 22.08 -18.29 61.46
CA PHE A 19 21.44 -18.74 60.23
C PHE A 19 20.79 -20.13 60.33
N TYR A 20 20.54 -20.63 61.55
CA TYR A 20 19.73 -21.82 61.73
C TYR A 20 18.25 -21.51 61.53
N PRO A 21 17.53 -22.29 60.69
CA PRO A 21 16.08 -22.23 60.68
C PRO A 21 15.53 -22.57 62.07
N SER A 22 14.81 -21.65 62.69
CA SER A 22 14.04 -21.95 63.89
C SER A 22 12.86 -22.84 63.49
N LEU A 23 13.00 -24.13 63.79
CA LEU A 23 11.93 -25.10 63.63
C LEU A 23 10.96 -24.97 64.81
N SER A 24 9.67 -25.22 64.57
CA SER A 24 8.69 -25.45 65.62
C SER A 24 9.01 -26.75 66.37
N ALA A 25 8.38 -26.97 67.52
CA ALA A 25 8.55 -28.19 68.30
C ALA A 25 8.25 -29.48 67.49
N ASP A 26 7.47 -29.35 66.41
CA ASP A 26 7.09 -30.45 65.52
C ASP A 26 8.04 -30.62 64.32
N GLY A 27 9.15 -29.88 64.29
CA GLY A 27 10.21 -30.03 63.27
C GLY A 27 9.91 -29.34 61.93
N TYR A 28 8.94 -28.43 61.87
CA TYR A 28 8.63 -27.62 60.67
C TYR A 28 9.19 -26.20 60.82
N LEU A 29 9.47 -25.48 59.73
CA LEU A 29 9.86 -24.07 59.81
C LEU A 29 8.75 -23.25 60.50
N THR A 30 9.10 -22.42 61.48
CA THR A 30 8.14 -21.50 62.09
C THR A 30 7.58 -20.53 61.04
N TYR A 31 6.32 -20.11 61.18
CA TYR A 31 5.68 -19.19 60.22
C TYR A 31 6.50 -17.92 59.99
N ASP A 32 7.11 -17.39 61.04
CA ASP A 32 7.96 -16.19 61.00
C ASP A 32 9.25 -16.42 60.18
N PHE A 33 9.89 -17.59 60.32
CA PHE A 33 11.05 -17.97 59.51
C PHE A 33 10.66 -18.40 58.09
N ALA A 34 9.48 -18.98 57.90
CA ALA A 34 8.95 -19.29 56.57
C ALA A 34 8.61 -18.01 55.79
N GLN A 35 8.17 -16.94 56.46
CA GLN A 35 7.94 -15.63 55.86
C GLN A 35 9.24 -14.94 55.41
N THR A 36 10.35 -15.15 56.11
CA THR A 36 11.67 -14.70 55.62
C THR A 36 12.18 -15.55 54.45
N LEU A 37 11.57 -16.71 54.17
CA LEU A 37 11.81 -17.50 52.97
C LEU A 37 11.00 -17.05 51.74
N TYR A 38 9.96 -16.22 51.92
CA TYR A 38 9.27 -15.56 50.81
C TYR A 38 10.20 -14.52 50.17
N LEU A 39 10.78 -14.91 49.05
CA LEU A 39 11.65 -14.04 48.25
C LEU A 39 10.83 -12.86 47.73
N SER A 40 11.00 -11.68 48.31
CA SER A 40 10.48 -10.46 47.70
C SER A 40 11.19 -10.21 46.36
N LYS A 41 10.59 -9.43 45.46
CA LYS A 41 11.23 -9.05 44.18
C LYS A 41 12.59 -8.34 44.36
N ASN A 42 12.89 -7.87 45.56
CA ASN A 42 14.13 -7.18 45.92
C ASN A 42 15.05 -8.08 46.77
N ASP A 43 14.77 -9.38 46.90
CA ASP A 43 15.54 -10.30 47.74
C ASP A 43 16.86 -10.68 47.08
N TYR A 44 17.96 -10.54 47.83
CA TYR A 44 19.32 -10.79 47.37
C TYR A 44 19.58 -12.24 46.94
N ARG A 45 18.73 -13.19 47.36
CA ARG A 45 18.83 -14.59 46.94
C ARG A 45 18.45 -14.81 45.47
N LEU A 46 17.69 -13.88 44.87
CA LEU A 46 17.54 -13.81 43.40
C LEU A 46 18.84 -13.36 42.72
N SER A 47 19.73 -12.64 43.41
CA SER A 47 21.05 -12.27 42.90
C SER A 47 22.00 -13.46 42.73
N TYR A 48 21.73 -14.60 43.39
CA TYR A 48 22.44 -15.86 43.16
C TYR A 48 21.88 -16.68 42.00
N LEU A 49 20.81 -16.23 41.35
CA LEU A 49 20.53 -16.59 39.96
C LEU A 49 21.50 -15.80 39.07
N SER A 50 22.79 -16.13 39.18
CA SER A 50 23.88 -15.53 38.41
C SER A 50 23.58 -15.72 36.92
N GLY A 51 23.34 -14.62 36.21
CA GLY A 51 23.04 -14.63 34.78
C GLY A 51 21.76 -13.89 34.36
N VAL A 52 20.90 -13.47 35.30
CA VAL A 52 19.77 -12.58 34.95
C VAL A 52 20.23 -11.13 35.01
N VAL A 53 20.88 -10.69 33.92
CA VAL A 53 21.08 -9.27 33.62
C VAL A 53 19.87 -8.80 32.83
N VAL A 54 19.31 -7.64 33.20
CA VAL A 54 18.19 -7.03 32.44
C VAL A 54 18.59 -6.96 30.95
N GLY A 55 17.82 -7.62 30.09
CA GLY A 55 18.01 -7.56 28.64
C GLY A 55 18.96 -8.59 28.01
N GLN A 56 19.48 -9.58 28.74
CA GLN A 56 20.22 -10.70 28.11
C GLN A 56 19.47 -12.03 28.28
N ALA A 57 19.08 -12.63 27.15
CA ALA A 57 18.46 -13.95 27.10
C ALA A 57 19.48 -15.01 26.70
N THR A 58 19.88 -15.85 27.65
CA THR A 58 20.57 -17.13 27.39
C THR A 58 19.57 -18.26 27.65
N ALA A 59 19.75 -19.42 27.00
CA ALA A 59 18.86 -20.57 27.16
C ALA A 59 18.65 -20.92 28.65
N GLY A 60 17.38 -20.98 29.09
CA GLY A 60 16.99 -21.30 30.46
C GLY A 60 16.76 -20.10 31.39
N SER A 61 17.03 -18.86 30.96
CA SER A 61 16.75 -17.66 31.74
C SER A 61 15.41 -17.01 31.34
N ALA A 62 14.64 -16.54 32.32
CA ALA A 62 13.46 -15.71 32.08
C ALA A 62 13.87 -14.25 31.79
N ILE A 63 13.24 -13.61 30.81
CA ILE A 63 13.35 -12.16 30.61
C ILE A 63 12.28 -11.50 31.50
N VAL A 64 12.71 -10.81 32.55
CA VAL A 64 11.82 -10.02 33.42
C VAL A 64 11.96 -8.55 33.05
N LEU A 65 10.87 -7.92 32.61
CA LEU A 65 10.85 -6.50 32.24
C LEU A 65 10.60 -5.63 33.47
N GLY A 66 11.21 -4.44 33.49
CA GLY A 66 10.97 -3.41 34.50
C GLY A 66 9.61 -2.73 34.33
N ASN A 67 9.36 -1.66 35.10
CA ASN A 67 8.09 -0.94 35.09
C ASN A 67 7.75 -0.32 33.73
N GLU A 68 8.76 -0.06 32.91
CA GLU A 68 8.66 0.51 31.57
C GLU A 68 8.26 -0.52 30.51
N LEU A 69 8.20 -1.82 30.89
CA LEU A 69 7.83 -2.95 30.03
C LEU A 69 8.53 -2.98 28.66
N SER A 70 9.73 -2.39 28.59
CA SER A 70 10.47 -2.19 27.36
C SER A 70 11.67 -3.13 27.29
N LEU A 71 11.91 -3.70 26.11
CA LEU A 71 13.04 -4.58 25.82
C LEU A 71 13.86 -3.95 24.67
N SER A 72 15.17 -3.78 24.86
CA SER A 72 16.07 -3.19 23.86
C SER A 72 17.31 -4.04 23.65
N GLY A 73 17.98 -3.89 22.49
CA GLY A 73 19.25 -4.56 22.20
C GLY A 73 19.17 -6.03 21.75
N ILE A 74 17.96 -6.59 21.58
CA ILE A 74 17.82 -7.96 21.09
C ILE A 74 18.07 -8.01 19.57
N GLY A 75 19.11 -8.74 19.15
CA GLY A 75 19.47 -8.87 17.73
C GLY A 75 18.48 -9.71 16.91
N ALA A 76 17.92 -10.78 17.50
CA ALA A 76 16.91 -11.62 16.86
C ALA A 76 15.98 -12.25 17.91
N LEU A 77 14.68 -12.34 17.61
CA LEU A 77 13.69 -13.07 18.41
C LEU A 77 13.23 -14.30 17.62
N SER A 78 13.52 -15.50 18.11
CA SER A 78 12.91 -16.74 17.62
C SER A 78 11.79 -17.13 18.58
N CYS A 79 10.55 -17.10 18.11
CA CYS A 79 9.37 -17.42 18.90
C CYS A 79 8.31 -18.08 18.02
N THR A 80 7.45 -18.90 18.62
CA THR A 80 6.33 -19.54 17.91
C THR A 80 5.22 -18.54 17.57
N SER A 81 5.09 -17.46 18.36
CA SER A 81 4.14 -16.37 18.11
C SER A 81 4.67 -15.07 18.71
N LEU A 82 4.53 -13.97 17.97
CA LEU A 82 4.82 -12.60 18.43
C LEU A 82 3.51 -11.82 18.45
N ILE A 83 3.23 -11.07 19.52
CA ILE A 83 2.07 -10.18 19.62
C ILE A 83 2.57 -8.74 19.65
N VAL A 84 2.09 -7.90 18.73
CA VAL A 84 2.42 -6.45 18.68
C VAL A 84 1.12 -5.67 18.77
N GLY A 85 1.02 -4.78 19.76
CA GLY A 85 -0.19 -3.95 19.95
C GLY A 85 -1.47 -4.77 20.23
N GLY A 86 -1.35 -5.94 20.87
CA GLY A 86 -2.47 -6.82 21.21
C GLY A 86 -2.93 -7.77 20.10
N SER A 87 -2.28 -7.75 18.92
CA SER A 87 -2.59 -8.67 17.81
C SER A 87 -1.44 -9.62 17.52
N ALA A 88 -1.74 -10.90 17.31
CA ALA A 88 -0.75 -11.90 16.92
C ALA A 88 -0.23 -11.63 15.49
N VAL A 89 1.08 -11.66 15.31
CA VAL A 89 1.76 -11.68 14.01
C VAL A 89 1.65 -13.11 13.46
N ALA A 90 0.43 -13.51 13.08
CA ALA A 90 0.05 -14.89 12.79
C ALA A 90 0.31 -15.33 11.34
N ALA A 91 0.70 -14.40 10.45
CA ALA A 91 1.07 -14.68 9.06
C ALA A 91 2.31 -13.87 8.68
N GLN A 92 3.07 -14.33 7.67
CA GLN A 92 4.10 -13.52 7.01
C GLN A 92 3.45 -12.16 6.72
N PRO A 93 3.94 -11.04 7.29
CA PRO A 93 3.13 -9.83 7.40
C PRO A 93 2.72 -9.40 6.01
N SER A 94 1.44 -9.57 5.70
CA SER A 94 0.91 -9.27 4.37
C SER A 94 0.96 -7.77 4.08
N TYR A 95 1.23 -6.96 5.10
CA TYR A 95 1.65 -5.56 5.01
C TYR A 95 2.62 -5.20 6.13
N ILE A 96 3.65 -4.44 5.78
CA ILE A 96 4.58 -3.81 6.72
C ILE A 96 3.76 -2.88 7.63
N VAL A 97 3.85 -3.10 8.94
CA VAL A 97 3.20 -2.30 9.98
C VAL A 97 3.58 -0.83 9.82
N GLY A 98 2.60 0.08 9.70
CA GLY A 98 2.82 1.52 9.87
C GLY A 98 2.71 2.42 8.63
N ILE A 99 2.35 1.90 7.45
CA ILE A 99 2.00 2.77 6.32
C ILE A 99 0.50 3.09 6.31
N SER A 100 0.16 4.32 6.72
CA SER A 100 -1.12 4.95 6.35
C SER A 100 -1.25 4.93 4.82
N ALA A 101 -2.42 4.50 4.31
CA ALA A 101 -2.69 4.31 2.89
C ALA A 101 -2.29 5.54 2.07
N GLY A 102 -1.48 5.35 1.03
CA GLY A 102 -1.06 6.41 0.12
C GLY A 102 0.32 6.16 -0.48
N ALA A 103 0.42 6.35 -1.80
CA ALA A 103 1.67 6.28 -2.54
C ALA A 103 2.58 7.47 -2.16
N ALA A 104 3.71 7.20 -1.50
CA ALA A 104 4.78 8.16 -1.25
C ALA A 104 6.14 7.47 -1.43
N ILE A 105 7.19 8.25 -1.70
CA ILE A 105 8.57 7.76 -1.72
C ILE A 105 8.86 7.02 -0.40
N ASN A 106 9.40 5.80 -0.50
CA ASN A 106 9.72 4.90 0.61
C ASN A 106 8.53 4.30 1.38
N LYS A 107 7.33 4.28 0.81
CA LYS A 107 6.21 3.44 1.28
C LYS A 107 5.92 2.32 0.29
N ALA A 108 5.49 1.16 0.79
CA ALA A 108 4.99 0.10 -0.07
C ALA A 108 3.68 0.54 -0.73
N LEU A 109 3.52 0.25 -2.01
CA LEU A 109 2.22 0.29 -2.67
C LEU A 109 1.46 -0.99 -2.31
N VAL A 110 0.31 -0.82 -1.68
CA VAL A 110 -0.50 -1.88 -1.08
C VAL A 110 -1.75 -2.06 -1.92
N LEU A 111 -2.00 -3.28 -2.40
CA LEU A 111 -3.19 -3.64 -3.18
C LEU A 111 -4.31 -4.09 -2.22
N ASN A 112 -5.57 -3.88 -2.57
CA ASN A 112 -6.67 -4.48 -1.82
C ASN A 112 -6.78 -6.00 -2.10
N ALA A 113 -7.72 -6.69 -1.46
CA ALA A 113 -7.94 -8.13 -1.67
C ALA A 113 -8.29 -8.52 -3.13
N SER A 114 -8.75 -7.55 -3.93
CA SER A 114 -9.06 -7.69 -5.35
C SER A 114 -7.88 -7.32 -6.26
N GLY A 115 -6.71 -6.98 -5.71
CA GLY A 115 -5.55 -6.55 -6.49
C GLY A 115 -5.65 -5.12 -7.03
N GLU A 116 -6.50 -4.28 -6.45
CA GLU A 116 -6.73 -2.91 -6.91
C GLU A 116 -5.99 -1.89 -6.05
N ILE A 117 -5.73 -0.73 -6.64
CA ILE A 117 -5.22 0.44 -5.95
C ILE A 117 -6.35 1.47 -5.86
N ALA A 118 -6.92 1.66 -4.66
CA ALA A 118 -8.01 2.60 -4.42
C ALA A 118 -7.52 3.85 -3.66
N THR A 119 -8.33 4.91 -3.62
CA THR A 119 -8.16 6.12 -2.78
C THR A 119 -6.95 7.03 -3.08
N ILE A 120 -6.27 6.85 -4.21
CA ILE A 120 -5.25 7.81 -4.66
C ILE A 120 -5.92 9.11 -5.10
N ASN A 121 -5.78 10.17 -4.30
CA ASN A 121 -6.33 11.49 -4.63
C ASN A 121 -5.64 12.17 -5.82
N LYS A 122 -4.33 11.93 -6.01
CA LYS A 122 -3.53 12.46 -7.13
C LYS A 122 -2.45 11.45 -7.52
N LEU A 123 -2.34 11.15 -8.81
CA LEU A 123 -1.27 10.33 -9.37
C LEU A 123 -0.40 11.21 -10.28
N THR A 124 0.88 11.35 -9.94
CA THR A 124 1.88 11.93 -10.83
C THR A 124 2.66 10.78 -11.47
N ALA A 125 2.53 10.61 -12.77
CA ALA A 125 3.23 9.57 -13.53
C ALA A 125 3.73 10.13 -14.86
N THR A 126 4.95 9.76 -15.26
CA THR A 126 5.49 10.11 -16.59
C THR A 126 4.83 9.29 -17.69
N ASN A 127 4.54 8.01 -17.40
CA ASN A 127 3.88 7.10 -18.32
C ASN A 127 2.78 6.33 -17.58
N ILE A 128 1.64 6.17 -18.23
CA ILE A 128 0.53 5.33 -17.78
C ILE A 128 0.26 4.33 -18.91
N TYR A 129 0.34 3.04 -18.60
CA TYR A 129 0.02 1.95 -19.52
C TYR A 129 -1.30 1.33 -19.11
N GLY A 130 -2.15 0.97 -20.07
CA GLY A 130 -3.45 0.33 -19.83
C GLY A 130 -4.63 1.09 -20.41
N THR A 131 -5.83 0.77 -19.94
CA THR A 131 -7.09 1.38 -20.38
C THR A 131 -7.65 2.30 -19.30
N LEU A 132 -8.26 3.40 -19.73
CA LEU A 132 -9.00 4.30 -18.85
C LEU A 132 -10.49 3.95 -18.97
N GLN A 133 -11.05 3.29 -17.95
CA GLN A 133 -12.38 2.68 -18.03
C GLN A 133 -13.53 3.63 -17.65
N THR A 134 -13.24 4.86 -17.20
CA THR A 134 -14.28 5.83 -16.83
C THR A 134 -15.04 6.28 -18.08
N ALA A 135 -16.35 6.02 -18.15
CA ALA A 135 -17.17 6.34 -19.32
C ALA A 135 -17.15 7.83 -19.68
N THR A 136 -17.04 8.72 -18.69
CA THR A 136 -16.92 10.16 -18.90
C THR A 136 -15.61 10.69 -18.31
N GLN A 137 -14.82 11.37 -19.13
CA GLN A 137 -13.51 11.91 -18.78
C GLN A 137 -13.52 13.46 -18.83
N THR A 138 -14.41 14.09 -18.06
CA THR A 138 -14.67 15.54 -18.14
C THR A 138 -13.46 16.44 -17.88
N ASN A 139 -12.45 15.93 -17.19
CA ASN A 139 -11.28 16.71 -16.78
C ASN A 139 -10.09 16.63 -17.77
N ILE A 140 -10.21 15.89 -18.88
CA ILE A 140 -9.19 15.91 -19.94
C ILE A 140 -9.40 17.17 -20.79
N THR A 141 -8.57 18.19 -20.56
CA THR A 141 -8.63 19.48 -21.29
C THR A 141 -7.56 19.65 -22.36
N SER A 142 -6.55 18.77 -22.37
CA SER A 142 -5.51 18.74 -23.38
C SER A 142 -4.96 17.32 -23.53
N VAL A 143 -4.60 16.97 -24.75
CA VAL A 143 -3.86 15.76 -25.09
C VAL A 143 -2.67 16.15 -25.96
N GLY A 144 -1.61 15.35 -25.93
CA GLY A 144 -0.52 15.49 -26.90
C GLY A 144 -0.91 15.00 -28.29
N THR A 145 0.05 14.47 -29.04
CA THR A 145 -0.22 13.85 -30.34
C THR A 145 -0.84 12.48 -30.18
N LEU A 146 -2.02 12.29 -30.77
CA LEU A 146 -2.61 10.96 -30.99
C LEU A 146 -2.22 10.47 -32.38
N SER A 147 -1.44 9.39 -32.47
CA SER A 147 -1.08 8.77 -33.76
C SER A 147 -2.24 8.02 -34.40
N GLY A 148 -3.23 7.63 -33.60
CA GLY A 148 -4.47 7.01 -34.04
C GLY A 148 -5.60 7.34 -33.07
N LEU A 149 -6.79 7.54 -33.62
CA LEU A 149 -8.01 7.76 -32.87
C LEU A 149 -9.17 7.10 -33.63
N THR A 150 -9.81 6.12 -32.99
CA THR A 150 -11.05 5.52 -33.48
C THR A 150 -12.19 5.95 -32.55
N ILE A 151 -13.22 6.57 -33.13
CA ILE A 151 -14.41 7.00 -32.39
C ILE A 151 -15.56 6.12 -32.84
N GLY A 152 -16.08 5.30 -31.91
CA GLY A 152 -17.21 4.40 -32.19
C GLY A 152 -18.58 5.11 -32.26
N GLY A 153 -18.65 6.37 -31.83
CA GLY A 153 -19.85 7.20 -31.84
C GLY A 153 -19.63 8.54 -32.56
N ASN A 154 -20.29 9.60 -32.09
CA ASN A 154 -20.19 10.92 -32.69
C ASN A 154 -18.97 11.70 -32.18
N LEU A 155 -18.30 12.41 -33.09
CA LEU A 155 -17.33 13.44 -32.75
C LEU A 155 -18.02 14.82 -32.72
N VAL A 156 -18.13 15.40 -31.53
CA VAL A 156 -18.67 16.74 -31.31
C VAL A 156 -17.57 17.61 -30.71
N PHE A 157 -17.29 18.75 -31.35
CA PHE A 157 -16.50 19.82 -30.75
C PHE A 157 -17.45 20.94 -30.29
N THR A 158 -17.17 21.48 -29.12
CA THR A 158 -17.92 22.59 -28.51
C THR A 158 -17.05 23.84 -28.53
N GLY A 159 -17.63 25.03 -28.78
CA GLY A 159 -16.89 26.29 -28.81
C GLY A 159 -16.80 26.94 -30.20
N VAL A 160 -16.04 28.04 -30.30
CA VAL A 160 -16.13 29.01 -31.40
C VAL A 160 -15.19 28.77 -32.60
N SER A 161 -14.19 27.90 -32.49
CA SER A 161 -13.27 27.60 -33.59
C SER A 161 -13.07 26.09 -33.73
N ARG A 162 -13.65 25.53 -34.80
CA ARG A 162 -13.64 24.09 -35.09
C ARG A 162 -13.06 23.89 -36.49
N ALA A 163 -11.78 23.58 -36.58
CA ALA A 163 -11.13 23.23 -37.83
C ALA A 163 -10.59 21.81 -37.76
N ILE A 164 -10.80 21.03 -38.81
CA ILE A 164 -10.12 19.76 -39.01
C ILE A 164 -9.24 19.93 -40.24
N SER A 165 -7.94 19.70 -40.11
CA SER A 165 -6.94 19.84 -41.16
C SER A 165 -6.13 18.56 -41.33
N GLY A 166 -5.42 18.42 -42.44
CA GLY A 166 -4.58 17.25 -42.71
C GLY A 166 -5.32 15.95 -43.04
N LEU A 167 -6.63 16.02 -43.29
CA LEU A 167 -7.41 14.87 -43.77
C LEU A 167 -7.07 14.57 -45.23
N SER A 168 -6.91 13.29 -45.57
CA SER A 168 -6.79 12.84 -46.96
C SER A 168 -8.14 12.72 -47.66
N SER A 169 -9.21 12.44 -46.93
CA SER A 169 -10.58 12.34 -47.44
C SER A 169 -11.60 12.54 -46.31
N ILE A 170 -12.83 12.90 -46.69
CA ILE A 170 -14.00 12.94 -45.80
C ILE A 170 -15.08 12.07 -46.46
N SER A 171 -15.57 11.08 -45.74
CA SER A 171 -16.77 10.32 -46.12
C SER A 171 -17.90 10.69 -45.17
N ALA A 172 -18.97 11.26 -45.71
CA ALA A 172 -20.13 11.70 -44.95
C ALA A 172 -21.40 11.50 -45.77
N THR A 173 -22.49 11.07 -45.14
CA THR A 173 -23.82 11.00 -45.76
C THR A 173 -24.38 12.38 -46.05
N THR A 174 -24.03 13.37 -45.23
CA THR A 174 -24.47 14.76 -45.38
C THR A 174 -23.31 15.68 -45.05
N LEU A 175 -23.03 16.59 -45.96
CA LEU A 175 -22.07 17.68 -45.77
C LEU A 175 -22.83 19.00 -45.87
N THR A 176 -22.83 19.78 -44.79
CA THR A 176 -23.46 21.09 -44.72
C THR A 176 -22.39 22.18 -44.61
N GLY A 177 -22.66 23.35 -45.18
CA GLY A 177 -21.75 24.50 -45.12
C GLY A 177 -21.25 24.92 -46.50
N THR A 178 -20.17 25.71 -46.52
CA THR A 178 -19.57 26.22 -47.75
C THR A 178 -18.36 25.38 -48.15
N LEU A 179 -18.24 25.06 -49.44
CA LEU A 179 -17.03 24.47 -50.00
C LEU A 179 -16.16 25.59 -50.58
N SER A 180 -15.22 26.09 -49.77
CA SER A 180 -14.43 27.29 -50.10
C SER A 180 -13.28 27.05 -51.09
N THR A 181 -13.09 25.83 -51.60
CA THR A 181 -12.06 25.54 -52.60
C THR A 181 -12.41 26.24 -53.91
N ALA A 182 -11.57 27.19 -54.34
CA ALA A 182 -11.84 28.04 -55.52
C ALA A 182 -12.05 27.23 -56.82
N SER A 183 -11.35 26.10 -56.98
CA SER A 183 -11.52 25.19 -58.11
C SER A 183 -11.91 23.80 -57.62
N GLN A 184 -13.04 23.29 -58.11
CA GLN A 184 -13.64 22.02 -57.68
C GLN A 184 -13.63 20.99 -58.83
N THR A 185 -12.47 20.78 -59.46
CA THR A 185 -12.32 19.97 -60.68
C THR A 185 -12.80 18.52 -60.57
N ASN A 186 -12.90 17.99 -59.36
CA ASN A 186 -13.26 16.60 -59.10
C ASN A 186 -14.77 16.40 -58.87
N ILE A 187 -15.59 17.45 -58.95
CA ILE A 187 -17.05 17.30 -58.96
C ILE A 187 -17.48 16.90 -60.38
N THR A 188 -17.72 15.62 -60.58
CA THR A 188 -18.15 15.04 -61.88
C THR A 188 -19.66 14.78 -61.96
N SER A 189 -20.36 14.86 -60.83
CA SER A 189 -21.81 14.75 -60.75
C SER A 189 -22.31 15.47 -59.50
N VAL A 190 -23.52 15.99 -59.58
CA VAL A 190 -24.28 16.52 -58.46
C VAL A 190 -25.67 15.89 -58.46
N GLY A 191 -26.34 15.91 -57.31
CA GLY A 191 -27.77 15.58 -57.25
C GLY A 191 -28.63 16.72 -57.82
N THR A 192 -29.83 16.88 -57.28
CA THR A 192 -30.69 18.01 -57.64
C THR A 192 -30.24 19.27 -56.92
N LEU A 193 -29.99 20.33 -57.69
CA LEU A 193 -29.87 21.69 -57.15
C LEU A 193 -31.22 22.39 -57.32
N GLU A 194 -31.81 22.88 -56.22
CA GLU A 194 -33.02 23.70 -56.30
C GLU A 194 -32.75 25.05 -56.94
N SER A 195 -31.55 25.59 -56.72
CA SER A 195 -31.08 26.81 -57.37
C SER A 195 -29.57 26.75 -57.61
N LEU A 196 -29.12 27.42 -58.68
CA LEU A 196 -27.72 27.60 -59.01
C LEU A 196 -27.51 29.05 -59.45
N VAL A 197 -26.63 29.77 -58.76
CA VAL A 197 -26.20 31.11 -59.16
C VAL A 197 -24.83 30.99 -59.80
N VAL A 198 -24.73 31.37 -61.07
CA VAL A 198 -23.46 31.44 -61.81
C VAL A 198 -23.14 32.90 -62.06
N SER A 199 -22.07 33.41 -61.45
CA SER A 199 -21.63 34.80 -61.64
C SER A 199 -20.76 35.02 -62.89
N GLY A 200 -20.22 33.94 -63.45
CA GLY A 200 -19.41 33.94 -64.68
C GLY A 200 -20.13 33.31 -65.88
N SER A 201 -19.36 32.93 -66.91
CA SER A 201 -19.91 32.27 -68.10
C SER A 201 -20.05 30.76 -67.90
N LEU A 202 -21.18 30.21 -68.34
CA LEU A 202 -21.40 28.76 -68.42
C LEU A 202 -20.83 28.25 -69.75
N THR A 203 -20.02 27.18 -69.71
CA THR A 203 -19.53 26.50 -70.91
C THR A 203 -20.24 25.17 -71.06
N GLU A 204 -21.05 25.03 -72.11
CA GLU A 204 -21.78 23.79 -72.43
C GLU A 204 -21.13 23.09 -73.63
N ARG A 205 -21.17 21.76 -73.66
CA ARG A 205 -20.82 20.99 -74.87
C ARG A 205 -22.13 20.68 -75.62
N LEU A 206 -22.40 21.39 -76.73
CA LEU A 206 -23.47 20.98 -77.64
C LEU A 206 -23.03 19.74 -78.43
N TYR A 207 -23.79 18.65 -78.32
CA TYR A 207 -23.69 17.55 -79.26
C TYR A 207 -24.49 17.93 -80.51
N GLN A 208 -23.80 18.23 -81.63
CA GLN A 208 -24.47 18.33 -82.93
C GLN A 208 -24.98 16.93 -83.30
N GLN A 209 -26.29 16.76 -83.40
CA GLN A 209 -26.87 15.58 -84.01
C GLN A 209 -26.64 15.69 -85.51
N LEU A 210 -25.78 14.82 -86.06
CA LEU A 210 -25.67 14.60 -87.50
C LEU A 210 -26.96 13.91 -87.94
N ASN A 211 -27.74 14.61 -88.77
CA ASN A 211 -28.90 14.06 -89.49
C ASN A 211 -28.46 13.06 -90.56
#